data_AF-J8EZ47-F1
#
_entry.id   AF-J8EZ47-F1
#
_cell.length_a   1.000
_cell.length_b   1.000
_cell.length_c   1.000
_cell.angle_alpha   90.00
_cell.angle_beta   90.00
_cell.angle_gamma   90.00
#
_symmetry.space_group_name_H-M   'P 1'
#
loop_
_entity.id
_entity.type
_entity.pdbx_description
1 polymer ?
#
loop_
_entity_poly.entity_id
_entity_poly.type
_entity_poly.pdbx_seq_one_letter_code
_entity_poly.pdbx_strand_id
1 'polypeptide(L)' 'MDKIIHDFNSLENMEYRKKLLAELKLILHIEDWGIVHGLVKKYGKRKMNEEELKLLIQSVLDHFELN' A
#
# COMPACT_ATOMS: atom_id res chain seq x y z
N MET A 1 -0.90 -11.89 4.68
CA MET A 1 -0.19 -10.73 4.09
C MET A 1 0.97 -11.23 3.24
N ASP A 2 1.89 -11.99 3.82
CA ASP A 2 3.04 -12.59 3.12
C ASP A 2 2.74 -13.22 1.75
N LYS A 3 1.78 -14.14 1.69
CA LYS A 3 1.40 -14.81 0.44
C LYS A 3 0.92 -13.84 -0.65
N ILE A 4 0.13 -12.83 -0.27
CA ILE A 4 -0.40 -11.84 -1.23
C ILE A 4 0.74 -10.96 -1.76
N ILE A 5 1.68 -10.57 -0.89
CA ILE A 5 2.83 -9.76 -1.28
C ILE A 5 3.79 -10.58 -2.16
N HIS A 6 4.01 -11.84 -1.83
CA HIS A 6 4.82 -12.75 -2.64
C HIS A 6 4.20 -12.98 -4.02
N ASP A 7 2.89 -13.26 -4.09
CA ASP A 7 2.18 -13.41 -5.37
C ASP A 7 2.24 -12.12 -6.19
N PHE A 8 2.04 -10.95 -5.55
CA PHE A 8 2.19 -9.65 -6.21
C PHE A 8 3.62 -9.43 -6.74
N ASN A 9 4.64 -9.74 -5.95
CA ASN A 9 6.04 -9.58 -6.36
C ASN A 9 6.44 -10.51 -7.51
N SER A 10 5.83 -11.69 -7.59
CA SER A 10 6.09 -12.69 -8.63
C SER A 10 5.32 -12.43 -9.93
N LEU A 11 4.08 -11.93 -9.83
CA LEU A 11 3.19 -11.72 -10.97
C LEU A 11 3.35 -10.34 -11.60
N GLU A 12 3.69 -9.33 -10.80
CA GLU A 12 3.60 -7.94 -11.23
C GLU A 12 4.90 -7.40 -11.81
N ASN A 13 4.79 -6.59 -12.87
CA ASN A 13 5.95 -6.02 -13.53
C ASN A 13 6.77 -5.12 -12.58
N MET A 14 8.09 -5.25 -12.63
CA MET A 14 9.03 -4.48 -11.82
C MET A 14 8.84 -2.95 -11.93
N GLU A 15 8.49 -2.43 -13.10
CA GLU A 15 8.21 -1.00 -13.28
C GLU A 15 6.96 -0.55 -12.54
N TYR A 16 5.88 -1.34 -12.57
CA TYR A 16 4.66 -1.05 -11.81
C TYR A 16 4.90 -1.16 -10.30
N ARG A 17 5.71 -2.12 -9.88
CA ARG A 17 6.15 -2.25 -8.48
C ARG A 17 6.93 -1.03 -7.99
N LYS A 18 7.89 -0.53 -8.78
CA LYS A 18 8.65 0.70 -8.45
C LYS A 18 7.76 1.94 -8.41
N LYS A 19 6.79 2.05 -9.32
CA LYS A 19 5.80 3.14 -9.32
C LYS A 19 4.95 3.12 -8.07
N LEU A 20 4.39 1.95 -7.73
CA LEU A 20 3.60 1.77 -6.52
C LEU A 20 4.41 2.14 -5.27
N LEU A 21 5.67 1.73 -5.20
CA LEU A 21 6.55 2.07 -4.08
C LEU A 21 6.72 3.59 -3.92
N ALA A 22 6.96 4.31 -5.02
CA ALA A 22 7.09 5.77 -5.01
C ALA A 22 5.79 6.45 -4.58
N GLU A 23 4.64 5.98 -5.08
CA GLU A 23 3.32 6.51 -4.71
C GLU A 23 3.00 6.26 -3.23
N LEU A 24 3.30 5.06 -2.70
CA LEU A 24 3.11 4.74 -1.28
C LEU A 24 3.98 5.59 -0.36
N LYS A 25 5.24 5.84 -0.74
CA LYS A 25 6.13 6.76 0.00
C LYS A 25 5.56 8.18 0.01
N LEU A 26 5.05 8.67 -1.11
CA LEU A 26 4.39 9.97 -1.18
C LEU A 26 3.13 10.03 -0.30
N ILE A 27 2.32 8.97 -0.31
CA ILE A 27 1.11 8.88 0.52
C ILE A 27 1.44 8.95 2.02
N LEU A 28 2.55 8.37 2.48
CA LEU A 28 2.98 8.49 3.88
C LEU A 28 3.32 9.93 4.29
N HIS A 29 3.72 10.78 3.34
CA HIS A 29 4.01 12.19 3.59
C HIS A 29 2.75 13.09 3.55
N ILE A 30 1.59 12.55 3.16
CA ILE A 30 0.33 13.30 3.16
C ILE A 30 -0.21 13.36 4.59
N GLU A 31 -0.39 14.58 5.11
CA GLU A 31 -0.98 14.79 6.44
C GLU A 31 -2.50 14.51 6.45
N ASP A 32 -3.17 14.69 5.31
CA ASP A 32 -4.60 14.41 5.14
C ASP A 32 -4.86 12.94 4.73
N TRP A 33 -4.93 12.08 5.75
CA TRP A 33 -5.27 10.66 5.59
C TRP A 33 -6.73 10.41 5.19
N GLY A 34 -7.61 11.41 5.29
CA GLY A 34 -9.02 11.29 4.94
C GLY A 34 -9.23 11.00 3.45
N ILE A 35 -8.41 11.60 2.58
CA ILE A 35 -8.44 11.35 1.13
C ILE A 35 -8.00 9.91 0.82
N VAL A 36 -6.91 9.46 1.44
CA VAL A 36 -6.35 8.11 1.25
C VAL A 36 -7.34 7.06 1.75
N HIS A 37 -7.94 7.29 2.92
CA HIS A 37 -8.99 6.45 3.49
C HIS A 37 -10.22 6.37 2.59
N GLY A 38 -10.66 7.52 2.05
CA GLY A 38 -11.78 7.59 1.12
C GLY A 38 -11.54 6.77 -0.15
N LEU A 39 -10.34 6.82 -0.73
CA LEU A 39 -9.96 6.03 -1.90
C LEU A 39 -9.97 4.53 -1.59
N VAL A 40 -9.35 4.12 -0.48
CA VAL A 40 -9.29 2.70 -0.08
C VAL A 40 -10.67 2.16 0.23
N LYS A 41 -11.53 2.95 0.87
CA LYS A 41 -12.93 2.58 1.14
C LYS A 41 -13.73 2.43 -0.15
N LYS A 42 -13.47 3.28 -1.15
CA LYS A 42 -14.16 3.30 -2.44
C LYS A 42 -13.75 2.14 -3.35
N TYR A 43 -12.45 1.81 -3.41
CA TYR A 43 -11.90 0.88 -4.41
C TYR A 43 -11.33 -0.42 -3.83
N GLY A 44 -10.94 -0.46 -2.55
CA GLY A 44 -10.25 -1.62 -1.95
C GLY A 44 -11.10 -2.38 -0.94
N LYS A 45 -11.46 -1.75 0.19
CA LYS A 45 -12.10 -2.44 1.32
C LYS A 45 -13.01 -1.49 2.10
N ARG A 46 -14.33 -1.71 2.02
CA ARG A 46 -15.39 -0.83 2.59
C ARG A 46 -15.34 -0.64 4.12
N LYS A 47 -14.66 -1.50 4.87
CA LYS A 47 -14.62 -1.53 6.35
C LYS A 47 -13.23 -1.33 6.97
N MET A 48 -12.22 -0.97 6.17
CA MET A 48 -10.88 -0.75 6.71
C MET A 48 -10.83 0.58 7.45
N ASN A 49 -10.30 0.60 8.67
CA ASN A 49 -10.10 1.85 9.42
C ASN A 49 -8.75 2.49 9.03
N GLU A 50 -8.52 3.73 9.47
CA GLU A 50 -7.31 4.49 9.09
C GLU A 50 -6.02 3.87 9.66
N GLU A 51 -6.04 3.35 10.89
CA GLU A 51 -4.89 2.70 11.51
C GLU A 51 -4.50 1.41 10.79
N GLU A 52 -5.47 0.57 10.45
CA GLU A 52 -5.27 -0.63 9.64
C GLU A 52 -4.70 -0.26 8.27
N LEU A 53 -5.13 0.86 7.68
CA LEU A 53 -4.61 1.34 6.41
C LEU A 53 -3.16 1.78 6.51
N LYS A 54 -2.81 2.56 7.54
CA LYS A 54 -1.43 2.94 7.83
C LYS A 54 -0.54 1.70 8.00
N LEU A 55 -1.00 0.73 8.80
CA LEU A 55 -0.29 -0.54 9.02
C LEU A 55 -0.14 -1.36 7.74
N LEU A 56 -1.16 -1.37 6.87
CA LEU A 56 -1.09 -2.05 5.58
C LEU A 56 -0.04 -1.41 4.67
N ILE A 57 -0.08 -0.09 4.50
CA ILE A 57 0.87 0.64 3.66
C ILE A 57 2.30 0.42 4.18
N GLN A 58 2.49 0.51 5.49
CA GLN A 58 3.79 0.32 6.13
C GLN A 58 4.29 -1.12 5.98
N SER A 59 3.43 -2.12 6.18
CA SER A 59 3.79 -3.53 5.96
C SER A 59 4.16 -3.84 4.50
N VAL A 60 3.51 -3.17 3.54
CA VAL A 60 3.87 -3.29 2.12
C VAL A 60 5.24 -2.64 1.88
N LEU A 61 5.47 -1.44 2.42
CA LEU A 61 6.75 -0.73 2.29
C LEU A 61 7.92 -1.52 2.88
N ASP A 62 7.80 -2.01 4.11
CA ASP A 62 8.83 -2.83 4.75
C ASP A 62 9.21 -4.05 3.90
N HIS A 63 8.22 -4.72 3.31
CA HIS A 63 8.46 -5.89 2.48
C HIS A 63 9.07 -5.54 1.11
N PHE A 64 8.88 -4.29 0.64
CA PHE A 64 9.55 -3.77 -0.54
C PHE A 64 10.98 -3.31 -0.29
N GLU A 65 11.34 -2.92 0.94
CA GLU A 65 12.71 -2.50 1.30
C GLU A 65 13.58 -3.67 1.76
N LEU A 66 12.98 -4.79 2.19
CA LEU A 66 13.67 -6.02 2.58
C LEU A 66 14.00 -6.98 1.42
N ASN A 67 13.49 -6.73 0.21
CA ASN A 67 13.75 -7.50 -1.02
C ASN A 67 14.42 -6.64 -2.11
#